data_AF-A0A2A9NC45-F1
#
_entry.id   AF-A0A2A9NC45-F1
#
_cell.length_a   1.000
_cell.length_b   1.000
_cell.length_c   1.000
_cell.angle_alpha   90.00
_cell.angle_beta   90.00
_cell.angle_gamma   90.00
#
_symmetry.space_group_name_H-M   'P 1'
#
loop_
_entity.id
_entity.type
_entity.pdbx_description
1 polymer ?
#
loop_
_entity_poly.entity_id
_entity_poly.type
_entity_poly.pdbx_seq_one_letter_code
_entity_poly.pdbx_strand_id
1 'polypeptide(L)'
;MAAIESNSEVIPIFVLAVLTGLYIATFLHCIRWLVFNDDELTLRKRFSRLMLIATCLIFTLTIANLVLSILIPLALLRNEMQLFMVFLVSSVCAPFLSPPLIEFQFSLLKAPIEALTSILADVILIYRCWVVYNRNWRVICFPIFMLLAYTCFAVVFNYYSVTILVYSEVTMGSIKVYRAGIVAAYTCTIVLNIYTTSSIILRIWKVAKESLGRHTRRGLHFTIHVIADSGLLYTLSSIIGIITWLYTLKNTGAAAQLIAAIFSSINYAMVGIAFNLILIRVASQRASSDSTIDSAKTIPEMYRYEVFDRNRKLFLVLLVLGAEN
;
A
#
# COMPACT_ATOMS: atom_id res chain seq x y z
N MET A 1 -22.77 24.93 -15.15
CA MET A 1 -22.42 23.52 -15.37
C MET A 1 -20.92 23.34 -15.50
N ALA A 2 -20.22 24.06 -16.38
CA ALA A 2 -18.75 24.01 -16.51
C ALA A 2 -17.95 24.24 -15.20
N ALA A 3 -18.37 25.17 -14.32
CA ALA A 3 -17.69 25.39 -13.04
C ALA A 3 -17.88 24.25 -12.02
N ILE A 4 -18.95 23.44 -12.16
CA ILE A 4 -19.20 22.29 -11.28
C ILE A 4 -18.37 21.08 -11.76
N GLU A 5 -18.25 20.90 -13.08
CA GLU A 5 -17.37 19.89 -13.69
C GLU A 5 -15.90 20.16 -13.33
N SER A 6 -15.42 21.41 -13.46
CA SER A 6 -14.03 21.74 -13.08
C SER A 6 -13.75 21.51 -11.58
N ASN A 7 -14.71 21.82 -10.70
CA ASN A 7 -14.55 21.60 -9.27
C ASN A 7 -14.53 20.11 -8.91
N SER A 8 -15.20 19.27 -9.71
CA SER A 8 -15.32 17.84 -9.43
C SER A 8 -14.00 17.07 -9.59
N GLU A 9 -13.09 17.56 -10.45
CA GLU A 9 -11.78 16.96 -10.69
C GLU A 9 -10.67 17.55 -9.81
N VAL A 10 -10.73 18.86 -9.53
CA VAL A 10 -9.67 19.55 -8.78
C VAL A 10 -9.64 19.12 -7.30
N ILE A 11 -10.80 18.88 -6.68
CA ILE A 11 -10.88 18.53 -5.26
C ILE A 11 -10.18 17.17 -4.98
N PRO A 12 -10.47 16.07 -5.70
CA PRO A 12 -9.76 14.80 -5.53
C PRO A 12 -8.24 14.90 -5.73
N ILE A 13 -7.79 15.73 -6.68
CA ILE A 13 -6.36 15.94 -6.95
C ILE A 13 -5.71 16.69 -5.79
N PHE A 14 -6.37 17.71 -5.26
CA PHE A 14 -5.88 18.44 -4.09
C PHE A 14 -5.74 17.51 -2.87
N VAL A 15 -6.75 16.68 -2.59
CA VAL A 15 -6.69 15.67 -1.52
C VAL A 15 -5.55 14.69 -1.75
N LEU A 16 -5.39 14.20 -2.98
CA LEU A 16 -4.29 13.30 -3.35
C LEU A 16 -2.92 13.96 -3.14
N ALA A 17 -2.76 15.23 -3.51
CA ALA A 17 -1.51 15.97 -3.35
C ALA A 17 -1.14 16.16 -1.86
N VAL A 18 -2.11 16.52 -1.01
CA VAL A 18 -1.90 16.65 0.44
C VAL A 18 -1.48 15.33 1.05
N LEU A 19 -2.20 14.25 0.73
CA LEU A 19 -1.87 12.92 1.25
C LEU A 19 -0.55 12.37 0.69
N THR A 20 -0.20 12.71 -0.55
CA THR A 20 1.12 12.39 -1.11
C THR A 20 2.22 13.16 -0.38
N GLY A 21 1.99 14.41 0.02
CA GLY A 21 2.90 15.16 0.89
C GLY A 21 3.15 14.44 2.23
N LEU A 22 2.07 13.96 2.87
CA LEU A 22 2.18 13.14 4.08
C LEU A 22 2.93 11.82 3.82
N TYR A 23 2.66 11.17 2.69
CA TYR A 23 3.36 9.97 2.26
C TYR A 23 4.87 10.22 2.09
N ILE A 24 5.28 11.32 1.44
CA ILE A 24 6.69 11.71 1.29
C ILE A 24 7.36 11.86 2.67
N ALA A 25 6.70 12.52 3.63
CA ALA A 25 7.23 12.66 4.99
C ALA A 25 7.43 11.29 5.66
N THR A 26 6.45 10.38 5.58
CA THR A 26 6.59 9.01 6.11
C THR A 26 7.67 8.21 5.39
N PHE A 27 7.84 8.40 4.08
CA PHE A 27 8.86 7.74 3.27
C PHE A 27 10.27 8.16 3.68
N LEU A 28 10.51 9.45 3.89
CA LEU A 28 11.80 9.96 4.39
C LEU A 28 12.13 9.39 5.77
N HIS A 29 11.14 9.35 6.67
CA HIS A 29 11.30 8.67 7.95
C HIS A 29 11.62 7.18 7.79
N CYS A 30 10.93 6.49 6.88
CA CYS A 30 11.17 5.08 6.60
C CYS A 30 12.59 4.83 6.07
N ILE A 31 13.08 5.65 5.14
CA ILE A 31 14.48 5.59 4.66
C ILE A 31 15.45 5.83 5.81
N ARG A 32 15.20 6.83 6.66
CA ARG A 32 16.06 7.13 7.82
C ARG A 32 16.25 5.89 8.68
N TRP A 33 15.15 5.21 8.99
CA TRP A 33 15.14 4.00 9.82
C TRP A 33 15.70 2.74 9.11
N LEU A 34 15.71 2.70 7.78
CA LEU A 34 16.16 1.54 7.02
C LEU A 34 17.66 1.61 6.68
N VAL A 35 18.19 2.81 6.46
CA VAL A 35 19.55 3.05 5.94
C VAL A 35 20.55 3.44 7.04
N PHE A 36 20.13 4.22 8.03
CA PHE A 36 21.02 4.77 9.06
C PHE A 36 20.96 3.96 10.36
N ASN A 37 22.08 3.94 11.09
CA ASN A 37 22.15 3.34 12.41
C ASN A 37 21.62 4.32 13.49
N ASP A 38 21.22 3.78 14.64
CA ASP A 38 20.48 4.53 15.67
C ASP A 38 21.34 5.54 16.47
N ASP A 39 22.64 5.27 16.62
CA ASP A 39 23.52 6.04 17.50
C ASP A 39 24.46 7.01 16.76
N GLU A 40 24.74 6.77 15.47
CA GLU A 40 25.55 7.63 14.62
C GLU A 40 25.00 7.56 13.20
N LEU A 41 25.13 8.63 12.41
CA LEU A 41 24.70 8.76 11.01
C LEU A 41 25.51 7.86 10.05
N THR A 42 25.94 6.69 10.52
CA THR A 42 26.71 5.66 9.83
C THR A 42 25.76 4.72 9.09
N LEU A 43 26.20 4.29 7.90
CA LEU A 43 25.46 3.37 7.04
C LEU A 43 25.37 1.98 7.68
N ARG A 44 24.15 1.43 7.75
CA ARG A 44 23.93 0.09 8.30
C ARG A 44 24.55 -0.99 7.40
N LYS A 45 25.47 -1.78 7.95
CA LYS A 45 26.18 -2.87 7.23
C LYS A 45 25.28 -4.00 6.68
N ARG A 46 24.09 -4.20 7.26
CA ARG A 46 23.08 -5.16 6.77
C ARG A 46 21.71 -4.49 6.68
N PHE A 47 21.34 -4.05 5.48
CA PHE A 47 19.98 -3.62 5.17
C PHE A 47 19.32 -4.63 4.24
N SER A 48 18.03 -4.91 4.45
CA SER A 48 17.27 -5.77 3.54
C SER A 48 17.01 -5.03 2.24
N ARG A 49 17.84 -5.27 1.22
CA ARG A 49 17.75 -4.64 -0.11
C ARG A 49 16.35 -4.73 -0.69
N LEU A 50 15.67 -5.86 -0.45
CA LEU A 50 14.30 -6.10 -0.93
C LEU A 50 13.30 -5.07 -0.39
N MET A 51 13.31 -4.78 0.91
CA MET A 51 12.40 -3.76 1.47
C MET A 51 12.74 -2.36 0.98
N LEU A 52 14.03 -2.03 0.81
CA LEU A 52 14.46 -0.73 0.28
C LEU A 52 13.99 -0.55 -1.17
N ILE A 53 14.27 -1.53 -2.02
CA ILE A 53 13.83 -1.55 -3.42
C ILE A 53 12.31 -1.41 -3.48
N ALA A 54 11.58 -2.17 -2.68
CA ALA A 54 10.13 -2.12 -2.68
C ALA A 54 9.57 -0.77 -2.21
N THR A 55 10.14 -0.17 -1.14
CA THR A 55 9.77 1.19 -0.70
C THR A 55 10.03 2.24 -1.77
N CYS A 56 11.20 2.18 -2.43
CA CYS A 56 11.55 3.11 -3.51
C CYS A 56 10.63 2.91 -4.72
N LEU A 57 10.28 1.67 -5.05
CA LEU A 57 9.45 1.35 -6.20
C LEU A 57 7.99 1.82 -5.97
N ILE A 58 7.40 1.55 -4.79
CA ILE A 58 6.10 2.10 -4.41
C ILE A 58 6.14 3.64 -4.43
N PHE A 59 7.23 4.25 -3.95
CA PHE A 59 7.39 5.70 -3.99
C PHE A 59 7.39 6.24 -5.42
N THR A 60 8.17 5.65 -6.33
CA THR A 60 8.21 6.08 -7.74
C THR A 60 6.85 5.96 -8.43
N LEU A 61 6.13 4.87 -8.18
CA LEU A 61 4.78 4.68 -8.73
C LEU A 61 3.77 5.67 -8.14
N THR A 62 3.88 5.99 -6.84
CA THR A 62 3.02 6.98 -6.17
C THR A 62 3.24 8.38 -6.73
N ILE A 63 4.50 8.78 -6.92
CA ILE A 63 4.85 10.06 -7.56
C ILE A 63 4.42 10.08 -9.02
N ALA A 64 4.63 8.99 -9.77
CA ALA A 64 4.15 8.89 -11.15
C ALA A 64 2.63 9.08 -11.24
N ASN A 65 1.86 8.47 -10.32
CA ASN A 65 0.41 8.65 -10.27
C ASN A 65 0.02 10.10 -9.98
N LEU A 66 0.69 10.77 -9.05
CA LEU A 66 0.45 12.19 -8.75
C LEU A 66 0.76 13.08 -9.96
N VAL A 67 1.90 12.86 -10.61
CA VAL A 67 2.31 13.61 -11.81
C VAL A 67 1.31 13.44 -12.93
N LEU A 68 0.85 12.21 -13.20
CA LEU A 68 -0.21 11.95 -14.18
C LEU A 68 -1.52 12.65 -13.79
N SER A 69 -1.89 12.61 -12.51
CA SER A 69 -3.10 13.26 -12.00
C SER A 69 -3.11 14.77 -12.20
N ILE A 70 -1.95 15.41 -12.20
CA ILE A 70 -1.81 16.88 -12.37
C ILE A 70 -1.62 17.24 -13.84
N LEU A 71 -0.77 16.53 -14.57
CA LEU A 71 -0.46 16.84 -15.98
C LEU A 71 -1.66 16.67 -16.89
N ILE A 72 -2.51 15.67 -16.63
CA ILE A 72 -3.65 15.34 -17.49
C ILE A 72 -4.67 16.51 -17.56
N PRO A 73 -5.23 17.02 -16.45
CA PRO A 73 -6.16 18.16 -16.50
C PRO A 73 -5.52 19.45 -17.01
N LEU A 74 -4.24 19.68 -16.69
CA LEU A 74 -3.51 20.86 -17.18
C LEU A 74 -3.32 20.83 -18.71
N ALA A 75 -3.08 19.65 -19.29
CA ALA A 75 -2.96 19.50 -20.73
C ALA A 75 -4.30 19.76 -21.45
N LEU A 76 -5.43 19.37 -20.84
CA LEU A 76 -6.77 19.67 -21.36
C LEU A 76 -7.09 21.15 -21.33
N LEU A 77 -6.77 21.84 -20.24
CA LEU A 77 -7.00 23.27 -20.09
C LEU A 77 -6.14 24.12 -21.04
N ARG A 78 -4.94 23.65 -21.40
CA ARG A 78 -3.99 24.41 -22.21
C ARG A 78 -4.26 24.33 -23.72
N ASN A 79 -5.17 23.47 -24.20
CA ASN A 79 -5.48 23.26 -25.62
C ASN A 79 -4.25 22.90 -26.51
N GLU A 80 -3.08 22.63 -25.90
CA GLU A 80 -1.83 22.13 -26.49
C GLU A 80 -1.90 20.60 -26.67
N MET A 81 -3.07 20.12 -27.09
CA MET A 81 -3.44 18.69 -27.13
C MET A 81 -2.53 17.87 -28.04
N GLN A 82 -1.87 18.47 -29.02
CA GLN A 82 -1.15 17.71 -30.05
C GLN A 82 0.19 17.15 -29.58
N LEU A 83 0.96 17.87 -28.75
CA LEU A 83 2.33 17.47 -28.40
C LEU A 83 2.37 16.50 -27.20
N PHE A 84 1.46 16.67 -26.24
CA PHE A 84 1.31 15.78 -25.08
C PHE A 84 0.61 14.47 -25.46
N MET A 85 -0.43 14.51 -26.31
CA MET A 85 -1.04 13.28 -26.85
C MET A 85 -0.04 12.48 -27.67
N VAL A 86 0.76 13.10 -28.54
CA VAL A 86 1.77 12.38 -29.33
C VAL A 86 2.82 11.71 -28.43
N PHE A 87 3.23 12.34 -27.32
CA PHE A 87 4.20 11.75 -26.39
C PHE A 87 3.62 10.59 -25.57
N LEU A 88 2.39 10.71 -25.07
CA LEU A 88 1.71 9.66 -24.32
C LEU A 88 1.23 8.49 -25.20
N VAL A 89 0.62 8.79 -26.36
CA VAL A 89 0.09 7.82 -27.33
C VAL A 89 1.22 7.06 -28.04
N SER A 90 2.35 7.71 -28.32
CA SER A 90 3.51 7.02 -28.92
C SER A 90 4.15 5.99 -27.97
N SER A 91 3.95 6.12 -26.64
CA SER A 91 4.52 5.19 -25.66
C SER A 91 3.69 3.94 -25.37
N VAL A 92 2.38 3.92 -25.67
CA VAL A 92 1.47 2.79 -25.31
C VAL A 92 0.46 2.43 -26.42
N CYS A 93 0.93 2.24 -27.65
CA CYS A 93 0.19 1.77 -28.84
C CYS A 93 -0.44 2.85 -29.74
N ALA A 94 -0.11 2.72 -31.02
CA ALA A 94 -0.17 3.72 -32.08
C ALA A 94 -1.43 3.76 -32.98
N PRO A 95 -2.56 3.07 -32.77
CA PRO A 95 -3.77 3.39 -33.53
C PRO A 95 -4.91 3.86 -32.61
N PHE A 96 -5.90 4.54 -33.21
CA PHE A 96 -7.23 4.87 -32.66
C PHE A 96 -7.46 6.33 -32.27
N LEU A 97 -7.49 7.11 -33.35
CA LEU A 97 -7.98 8.46 -33.54
C LEU A 97 -9.53 8.52 -33.35
N SER A 98 -10.04 9.02 -32.21
CA SER A 98 -11.30 9.78 -32.20
C SER A 98 -11.43 10.72 -30.99
N PRO A 99 -11.87 11.98 -31.20
CA PRO A 99 -11.84 13.04 -30.19
C PRO A 99 -12.91 13.05 -29.07
N PRO A 100 -14.04 12.31 -29.07
CA PRO A 100 -15.05 12.48 -28.01
C PRO A 100 -14.83 11.64 -26.73
N LEU A 101 -13.72 10.90 -26.59
CA LEU A 101 -13.49 9.95 -25.47
C LEU A 101 -12.26 10.28 -24.59
N ILE A 102 -11.94 11.56 -24.45
CA ILE A 102 -10.71 12.01 -23.78
C ILE A 102 -10.76 11.73 -22.27
N GLU A 103 -11.87 11.97 -21.57
CA GLU A 103 -12.03 11.72 -20.12
C GLU A 103 -11.85 10.24 -19.72
N PHE A 104 -12.13 9.33 -20.65
CA PHE A 104 -12.27 7.90 -20.37
C PHE A 104 -10.96 7.15 -20.68
N GLN A 105 -10.09 7.71 -21.54
CA GLN A 105 -8.71 7.24 -21.80
C GLN A 105 -7.77 7.42 -20.59
N PHE A 106 -8.10 8.30 -19.64
CA PHE A 106 -7.26 8.58 -18.48
C PHE A 106 -7.28 7.47 -17.42
N SER A 107 -8.42 6.79 -17.28
CA SER A 107 -8.53 5.65 -16.38
C SER A 107 -7.60 4.49 -16.80
N LEU A 108 -7.25 4.38 -18.08
CA LEU A 108 -6.43 3.29 -18.62
C LEU A 108 -4.95 3.33 -18.21
N LEU A 109 -4.38 4.52 -17.99
CA LEU A 109 -2.99 4.65 -17.56
C LEU A 109 -2.86 4.63 -16.04
N LYS A 110 -3.87 5.14 -15.36
CA LYS A 110 -3.91 5.23 -13.90
C LYS A 110 -4.18 3.88 -13.24
N ALA A 111 -5.19 3.17 -13.72
CA ALA A 111 -5.58 1.85 -13.22
C ALA A 111 -4.43 0.84 -13.09
N PRO A 112 -3.55 0.63 -14.09
CA PRO A 112 -2.46 -0.33 -13.97
C PRO A 112 -1.42 0.13 -12.96
N ILE A 113 -1.12 1.43 -12.87
CA ILE A 113 -0.19 1.96 -11.85
C ILE A 113 -0.75 1.72 -10.45
N GLU A 114 -2.05 2.00 -10.25
CA GLU A 114 -2.72 1.81 -8.96
C GLU A 114 -2.86 0.34 -8.57
N ALA A 115 -3.11 -0.54 -9.55
CA ALA A 115 -3.08 -1.98 -9.33
C ALA A 115 -1.68 -2.46 -8.96
N LEU A 116 -0.64 -2.00 -9.67
CA LEU A 116 0.75 -2.38 -9.41
C LEU A 116 1.21 -1.94 -8.02
N THR A 117 0.92 -0.71 -7.59
CA THR A 117 1.27 -0.26 -6.23
C THR A 117 0.59 -1.09 -5.16
N SER A 118 -0.69 -1.41 -5.35
CA SER A 118 -1.48 -2.24 -4.42
C SER A 118 -0.92 -3.67 -4.35
N ILE A 119 -0.63 -4.27 -5.50
CA ILE A 119 -0.01 -5.61 -5.59
C ILE A 119 1.33 -5.62 -4.88
N LEU A 120 2.18 -4.62 -5.10
CA LEU A 120 3.48 -4.53 -4.45
C LEU A 120 3.35 -4.39 -2.94
N ALA A 121 2.45 -3.53 -2.46
CA ALA A 121 2.19 -3.39 -1.03
C ALA A 121 1.71 -4.71 -0.41
N ASP A 122 0.77 -5.40 -1.04
CA ASP A 122 0.23 -6.68 -0.59
C ASP A 122 1.31 -7.77 -0.62
N VAL A 123 2.12 -7.87 -1.68
CA VAL A 123 3.24 -8.83 -1.78
C VAL A 123 4.22 -8.65 -0.62
N ILE A 124 4.55 -7.42 -0.24
CA ILE A 124 5.48 -7.17 0.87
C ILE A 124 4.83 -7.56 2.21
N LEU A 125 3.53 -7.30 2.40
CA LEU A 125 2.80 -7.76 3.60
C LEU A 125 2.79 -9.29 3.71
N ILE A 126 2.56 -9.99 2.59
CA ILE A 126 2.62 -11.45 2.50
C ILE A 126 4.03 -11.95 2.83
N TYR A 127 5.06 -11.34 2.22
CA TYR A 127 6.45 -11.66 2.49
C TYR A 127 6.77 -11.54 3.99
N ARG A 128 6.35 -10.44 4.63
CA ARG A 128 6.55 -10.25 6.07
C ARG A 128 5.80 -11.29 6.90
N CYS A 129 4.59 -11.66 6.51
CA CYS A 129 3.87 -12.76 7.14
C CYS A 129 4.68 -14.08 7.05
N TRP A 130 5.31 -14.37 5.91
CA TRP A 130 6.14 -15.58 5.74
C TRP A 130 7.33 -15.65 6.68
N VAL A 131 8.02 -14.53 6.75
CA VAL A 131 9.17 -14.32 7.62
C VAL A 131 8.77 -14.50 9.09
N VAL A 132 7.65 -13.93 9.52
CA VAL A 132 7.12 -14.03 10.90
C VAL A 132 6.76 -15.46 11.31
N TYR A 133 6.31 -16.28 10.36
CA TYR A 133 5.95 -17.68 10.59
C TYR A 133 7.11 -18.66 10.36
N ASN A 134 8.35 -18.18 10.37
CA ASN A 134 9.56 -19.00 10.19
C ASN A 134 9.52 -19.80 8.88
N ARG A 135 9.11 -19.15 7.79
CA ARG A 135 9.03 -19.71 6.43
C ARG A 135 8.02 -20.87 6.25
N ASN A 136 7.04 -20.99 7.15
CA ASN A 136 5.97 -21.98 7.02
C ASN A 136 4.96 -21.61 5.92
N TRP A 137 4.99 -22.34 4.81
CA TRP A 137 4.15 -22.11 3.63
C TRP A 137 2.64 -22.22 3.89
N ARG A 138 2.21 -23.06 4.84
CA ARG A 138 0.79 -23.33 5.11
C ARG A 138 -0.03 -22.09 5.47
N VAL A 139 0.60 -21.11 6.13
CA VAL A 139 -0.09 -19.86 6.56
C VAL A 139 -0.29 -18.89 5.40
N ILE A 140 0.35 -19.14 4.26
CA ILE A 140 0.56 -18.13 3.20
C ILE A 140 -0.08 -18.56 1.90
N CYS A 141 -0.38 -19.86 1.77
CA CYS A 141 -1.21 -20.37 0.70
C CYS A 141 -2.51 -19.56 0.56
N PHE A 142 -3.15 -19.18 1.67
CA PHE A 142 -4.37 -18.38 1.65
C PHE A 142 -4.17 -16.96 1.08
N PRO A 143 -3.29 -16.11 1.62
CA PRO A 143 -3.10 -14.77 1.07
C PRO A 143 -2.46 -14.75 -0.33
N ILE A 144 -1.62 -15.73 -0.70
CA ILE A 144 -1.12 -15.87 -2.08
C ILE A 144 -2.27 -16.17 -3.05
N PHE A 145 -3.15 -17.10 -2.69
CA PHE A 145 -4.33 -17.40 -3.50
C PHE A 145 -5.21 -16.15 -3.69
N MET A 146 -5.40 -15.38 -2.62
CA MET A 146 -6.19 -14.15 -2.66
C MET A 146 -5.53 -13.05 -3.50
N LEU A 147 -4.20 -12.92 -3.45
CA LEU A 147 -3.44 -12.02 -4.30
C LEU A 147 -3.57 -12.43 -5.78
N LEU A 148 -3.45 -13.73 -6.10
CA LEU A 148 -3.63 -14.22 -7.47
C LEU A 148 -5.04 -13.92 -7.98
N ALA A 149 -6.06 -14.14 -7.15
CA ALA A 149 -7.44 -13.78 -7.47
C ALA A 149 -7.55 -12.28 -7.77
N TYR A 150 -7.01 -11.40 -6.90
CA TYR A 150 -6.96 -9.96 -7.14
C TYR A 150 -6.31 -9.62 -8.48
N THR A 151 -5.14 -10.20 -8.78
CA THR A 151 -4.43 -9.91 -10.04
C THR A 151 -5.23 -10.34 -11.26
N CYS A 152 -5.89 -11.50 -11.23
CA CYS A 152 -6.77 -11.94 -12.31
C CYS A 152 -7.94 -10.97 -12.50
N PHE A 153 -8.61 -10.56 -11.42
CA PHE A 153 -9.71 -9.60 -11.52
C PHE A 153 -9.26 -8.22 -12.01
N ALA A 154 -8.07 -7.76 -11.60
CA ALA A 154 -7.47 -6.51 -12.08
C ALA A 154 -7.14 -6.56 -13.57
N VAL A 155 -6.61 -7.68 -14.08
CA VAL A 155 -6.35 -7.87 -15.51
C VAL A 155 -7.65 -7.89 -16.31
N VAL A 156 -8.66 -8.63 -15.84
CA VAL A 156 -9.99 -8.67 -16.48
C VAL A 156 -10.62 -7.28 -16.52
N PHE A 157 -10.56 -6.53 -15.41
CA PHE A 157 -11.02 -5.15 -15.33
C PHE A 157 -10.31 -4.23 -16.34
N ASN A 158 -8.99 -4.29 -16.43
CA ASN A 158 -8.23 -3.49 -17.38
C ASN A 158 -8.58 -3.86 -18.82
N TYR A 159 -8.70 -5.16 -19.13
CA TYR A 159 -9.08 -5.65 -20.45
C TYR A 159 -10.44 -5.09 -20.89
N TYR A 160 -11.49 -5.27 -20.08
CA TYR A 160 -12.81 -4.76 -20.42
C TYR A 160 -12.88 -3.24 -20.45
N SER A 161 -12.07 -2.54 -19.64
CA SER A 161 -11.95 -1.09 -19.71
C SER A 161 -11.42 -0.65 -21.09
N VAL A 162 -10.38 -1.32 -21.61
CA VAL A 162 -9.86 -1.07 -22.96
C VAL A 162 -10.90 -1.41 -24.02
N THR A 163 -11.57 -2.56 -23.92
CA THR A 163 -12.54 -3.01 -24.94
C THR A 163 -13.73 -2.07 -25.07
N ILE A 164 -14.30 -1.62 -23.94
CA ILE A 164 -15.40 -0.64 -23.90
C ILE A 164 -14.99 0.67 -24.59
N LEU A 165 -13.75 1.09 -24.39
CA LEU A 165 -13.20 2.34 -24.92
C LEU A 165 -12.88 2.28 -26.41
N VAL A 166 -12.26 1.20 -26.87
CA VAL A 166 -11.72 1.08 -28.22
C VAL A 166 -12.80 0.66 -29.22
N TYR A 167 -13.66 -0.28 -28.85
CA TYR A 167 -14.59 -0.89 -29.79
C TYR A 167 -16.01 -0.34 -29.66
N SER A 168 -16.31 0.45 -28.61
CA SER A 168 -17.68 0.89 -28.28
C SER A 168 -18.69 -0.27 -28.19
N GLU A 169 -18.22 -1.51 -28.08
CA GLU A 169 -19.02 -2.72 -27.94
C GLU A 169 -19.44 -2.88 -26.48
N VAL A 170 -20.33 -1.97 -26.04
CA VAL A 170 -20.87 -1.97 -24.68
C VAL A 170 -21.97 -3.02 -24.58
N THR A 171 -21.57 -4.27 -24.37
CA THR A 171 -22.53 -5.32 -24.03
C THR A 171 -22.89 -5.21 -22.55
N MET A 172 -24.17 -5.45 -22.20
CA MET A 172 -24.64 -5.48 -20.80
C MET A 172 -23.83 -6.47 -19.92
N GLY A 173 -23.28 -7.53 -20.53
CA GLY A 173 -22.33 -8.44 -19.90
C GLY A 173 -21.01 -7.77 -19.50
N SER A 174 -20.40 -6.99 -20.38
CA SER A 174 -19.12 -6.30 -20.15
C SER A 174 -19.19 -5.33 -18.97
N ILE A 175 -20.29 -4.57 -18.85
CA ILE A 175 -20.50 -3.66 -17.69
C ILE A 175 -20.64 -4.44 -16.38
N LYS A 176 -21.34 -5.59 -16.40
CA LYS A 176 -21.50 -6.43 -15.20
C LYS A 176 -20.16 -7.01 -14.75
N VAL A 177 -19.35 -7.51 -15.69
CA VAL A 177 -18.01 -8.05 -15.39
C VAL A 177 -17.09 -6.96 -14.87
N TYR A 178 -17.12 -5.76 -15.46
CA TYR A 178 -16.38 -4.60 -14.97
C TYR A 178 -16.74 -4.25 -13.52
N ARG A 179 -18.03 -4.14 -13.20
CA ARG A 179 -18.49 -3.83 -11.84
C ARG A 179 -18.13 -4.93 -10.84
N ALA A 180 -18.26 -6.19 -11.24
CA ALA A 180 -17.91 -7.34 -10.41
C ALA A 180 -16.39 -7.38 -10.13
N GLY A 181 -15.55 -7.04 -11.12
CA GLY A 181 -14.10 -6.98 -10.97
C GLY A 181 -13.65 -6.00 -9.89
N ILE A 182 -14.26 -4.81 -9.84
CA ILE A 182 -13.95 -3.79 -8.82
C ILE A 182 -14.33 -4.27 -7.42
N VAL A 183 -15.55 -4.80 -7.27
CA VAL A 183 -16.03 -5.35 -5.98
C VAL A 183 -15.13 -6.49 -5.52
N ALA A 184 -14.75 -7.39 -6.44
CA ALA A 184 -13.86 -8.50 -6.14
C ALA A 184 -12.45 -8.01 -5.74
N ALA A 185 -11.90 -7.02 -6.43
CA ALA A 185 -10.60 -6.44 -6.12
C ALA A 185 -10.57 -5.84 -4.70
N TYR A 186 -11.51 -4.96 -4.36
CA TYR A 186 -11.61 -4.39 -3.02
C TYR A 186 -11.81 -5.47 -1.94
N THR A 187 -12.66 -6.46 -2.21
CA THR A 187 -12.91 -7.56 -1.26
C THR A 187 -11.64 -8.38 -1.02
N CYS A 188 -10.89 -8.71 -2.08
CA CYS A 188 -9.63 -9.43 -1.98
C CYS A 188 -8.62 -8.66 -1.14
N THR A 189 -8.43 -7.37 -1.42
CA THR A 189 -7.52 -6.50 -0.67
C THR A 189 -7.91 -6.39 0.80
N ILE A 190 -9.20 -6.20 1.11
CA ILE A 190 -9.69 -6.10 2.49
C ILE A 190 -9.40 -7.39 3.27
N VAL A 191 -9.78 -8.54 2.72
CA VAL A 191 -9.60 -9.83 3.41
C VAL A 191 -8.13 -10.17 3.55
N LEU A 192 -7.30 -9.91 2.53
CA LEU A 192 -5.85 -10.10 2.58
C LEU A 192 -5.22 -9.26 3.69
N ASN A 193 -5.59 -7.99 3.79
CA ASN A 193 -5.06 -7.08 4.81
C ASN A 193 -5.52 -7.45 6.22
N ILE A 194 -6.80 -7.82 6.41
CA ILE A 194 -7.30 -8.31 7.70
C ILE A 194 -6.57 -9.61 8.10
N TYR A 195 -6.43 -10.55 7.17
CA TYR A 195 -5.78 -11.83 7.42
C TYR A 195 -4.31 -11.67 7.80
N THR A 196 -3.55 -10.91 7.00
CA THR A 196 -2.11 -10.69 7.22
C THR A 196 -1.85 -9.89 8.49
N THR A 197 -2.64 -8.84 8.75
CA THR A 197 -2.50 -8.05 9.99
C THR A 197 -2.81 -8.91 11.21
N SER A 198 -3.91 -9.69 11.16
CA SER A 198 -4.30 -10.58 12.25
C SER A 198 -3.27 -11.68 12.51
N SER A 199 -2.73 -12.30 11.45
CA SER A 199 -1.73 -13.36 11.59
C SER A 199 -0.43 -12.85 12.20
N ILE A 200 0.04 -11.66 11.78
CA ILE A 200 1.22 -11.00 12.36
C ILE A 200 0.99 -10.73 13.85
N ILE A 201 -0.15 -10.14 14.22
CA ILE A 201 -0.49 -9.83 15.61
C ILE A 201 -0.55 -11.11 16.46
N LEU A 202 -1.24 -12.14 15.98
CA LEU A 202 -1.40 -13.41 16.70
C LEU A 202 -0.05 -14.10 16.94
N ARG A 203 0.86 -14.07 15.96
CA ARG A 203 2.19 -14.65 16.11
C ARG A 203 3.02 -13.88 17.13
N ILE A 204 3.02 -12.55 17.05
CA ILE A 204 3.72 -11.68 18.02
C ILE A 204 3.18 -11.93 19.43
N TRP A 205 1.86 -12.02 19.58
CA TRP A 205 1.21 -12.27 20.86
C TRP A 205 1.55 -13.65 21.44
N LYS A 206 1.56 -14.71 20.63
CA LYS A 206 1.95 -16.07 21.06
C LYS A 206 3.40 -16.11 21.55
N VAL A 207 4.34 -15.57 20.77
CA VAL A 207 5.77 -15.51 21.14
C VAL A 207 5.93 -14.71 22.43
N ALA A 208 5.22 -13.60 22.60
CA ALA A 208 5.30 -12.79 23.80
C ALA A 208 4.75 -13.50 25.04
N LYS A 209 3.67 -14.27 24.90
CA LYS A 209 3.07 -15.05 26.00
C LYS A 209 4.03 -16.15 26.49
N GLU A 210 4.78 -16.75 25.58
CA GLU A 210 5.74 -17.82 25.88
C GLU A 210 7.08 -17.29 26.45
N SER A 211 7.40 -16.01 26.25
CA SER A 211 8.76 -15.50 26.44
C SER A 211 8.96 -14.46 27.56
N LEU A 212 7.93 -13.81 28.15
CA LEU A 212 8.16 -12.50 28.82
C LEU A 212 7.59 -12.30 30.24
N GLY A 213 8.37 -11.54 31.04
CA GLY A 213 7.96 -10.89 32.30
C GLY A 213 7.29 -9.51 32.10
N ARG A 214 6.78 -8.91 33.18
CA ARG A 214 5.81 -7.79 33.18
C ARG A 214 6.20 -6.53 32.36
N HIS A 215 7.49 -6.12 32.32
CA HIS A 215 7.91 -4.87 31.67
C HIS A 215 7.94 -4.93 30.13
N THR A 216 8.41 -6.03 29.54
CA THR A 216 8.47 -6.19 28.07
C THR A 216 7.07 -6.35 27.45
N ARG A 217 6.08 -6.75 28.25
CA ARG A 217 4.68 -6.87 27.84
C ARG A 217 4.05 -5.53 27.44
N ARG A 218 4.47 -4.40 28.05
CA ARG A 218 3.97 -3.05 27.71
C ARG A 218 4.47 -2.57 26.35
N GLY A 219 5.77 -2.70 26.06
CA GLY A 219 6.34 -2.29 24.76
C GLY A 219 5.78 -3.09 23.59
N LEU A 220 5.53 -4.39 23.80
CA LEU A 220 4.94 -5.25 22.79
C LEU A 220 3.45 -4.96 22.57
N HIS A 221 2.68 -4.64 23.61
CA HIS A 221 1.29 -4.21 23.47
C HIS A 221 1.18 -2.92 22.65
N PHE A 222 2.09 -1.96 22.88
CA PHE A 222 2.16 -0.75 22.06
C PHE A 222 2.49 -1.07 20.59
N THR A 223 3.41 -2.00 20.33
CA THR A 223 3.71 -2.45 18.95
C THR A 223 2.53 -3.13 18.27
N ILE A 224 1.83 -4.03 18.96
CA ILE A 224 0.62 -4.67 18.43
C ILE A 224 -0.44 -3.61 18.10
N HIS A 225 -0.65 -2.64 18.99
CA HIS A 225 -1.62 -1.58 18.79
C HIS A 225 -1.31 -0.74 17.55
N VAL A 226 -0.06 -0.29 17.38
CA VAL A 226 0.34 0.51 16.22
C VAL A 226 0.26 -0.27 14.89
N ILE A 227 0.61 -1.56 14.90
CA ILE A 227 0.45 -2.43 13.72
C ILE A 227 -1.04 -2.59 13.39
N ALA A 228 -1.87 -2.81 14.41
CA ALA A 228 -3.32 -2.88 14.26
C ALA A 228 -3.87 -1.58 13.69
N ASP A 229 -3.48 -0.41 14.23
CA ASP A 229 -3.93 0.90 13.77
C ASP A 229 -3.56 1.13 12.30
N SER A 230 -2.34 0.77 11.89
CA SER A 230 -1.88 0.93 10.51
C SER A 230 -2.64 0.01 9.53
N GLY A 231 -2.88 -1.25 9.92
CA GLY A 231 -3.68 -2.18 9.12
C GLY A 231 -5.17 -1.81 9.09
N LEU A 232 -5.71 -1.30 10.20
CA LEU A 232 -7.07 -0.78 10.30
C LEU A 232 -7.28 0.44 9.42
N LEU A 233 -6.31 1.36 9.36
CA LEU A 233 -6.36 2.53 8.48
C LEU A 233 -6.50 2.15 7.00
N TYR A 234 -5.75 1.15 6.53
CA TYR A 234 -5.84 0.71 5.14
C TYR A 234 -7.15 -0.07 4.85
N THR A 235 -7.54 -0.97 5.74
CA THR A 235 -8.79 -1.74 5.59
C THR A 235 -10.02 -0.84 5.66
N LEU A 236 -10.05 0.15 6.56
CA LEU A 236 -11.14 1.11 6.67
C LEU A 236 -11.24 1.98 5.43
N SER A 237 -10.12 2.49 4.90
CA SER A 237 -10.16 3.28 3.66
C SER A 237 -10.64 2.46 2.47
N SER A 238 -10.31 1.16 2.42
CA SER A 238 -10.78 0.24 1.38
C SER A 238 -12.27 -0.08 1.50
N ILE A 239 -12.78 -0.26 2.73
CA ILE A 239 -14.21 -0.43 3.01
C ILE A 239 -15.00 0.82 2.61
N ILE A 240 -14.49 2.01 2.92
CA ILE A 240 -15.16 3.24 2.51
C ILE A 240 -15.12 3.38 0.99
N GLY A 241 -14.01 3.03 0.33
CA GLY A 241 -13.88 3.03 -1.13
C GLY A 241 -14.91 2.14 -1.83
N ILE A 242 -15.12 0.91 -1.35
CA ILE A 242 -16.15 0.03 -1.93
C ILE A 242 -17.56 0.56 -1.67
N ILE A 243 -17.85 1.14 -0.50
CA ILE A 243 -19.17 1.71 -0.18
C ILE A 243 -19.48 2.90 -1.09
N THR A 244 -18.52 3.82 -1.27
CA THR A 244 -18.71 5.00 -2.13
C THR A 244 -18.81 4.61 -3.60
N TRP A 245 -18.11 3.57 -4.03
CA TRP A 245 -18.29 2.98 -5.36
C TRP A 245 -19.68 2.36 -5.55
N LEU A 246 -20.19 1.60 -4.57
CA LEU A 246 -21.55 1.07 -4.67
C LEU A 246 -22.61 2.19 -4.67
N TYR A 247 -22.32 3.30 -3.99
CA TYR A 247 -23.18 4.48 -3.99
C TYR A 247 -23.27 5.15 -5.36
N THR A 248 -22.18 5.24 -6.13
CA THR A 248 -22.20 5.80 -7.50
C THR A 248 -22.97 4.93 -8.49
N LEU A 249 -23.08 3.62 -8.24
CA LEU A 249 -23.92 2.73 -9.05
C LEU A 249 -25.41 3.03 -8.91
N LYS A 250 -25.85 3.52 -7.73
CA LYS A 250 -27.25 3.83 -7.44
C LYS A 250 -27.58 5.30 -7.75
N ASN A 251 -26.61 6.19 -7.56
CA ASN A 251 -26.78 7.63 -7.74
C ASN A 251 -25.74 8.17 -8.72
N THR A 252 -26.17 8.57 -9.91
CA THR A 252 -25.30 9.13 -10.96
C THR A 252 -25.10 10.64 -10.86
N GLY A 253 -25.50 11.26 -9.74
CA GLY A 253 -25.31 12.70 -9.54
C GLY A 253 -23.83 13.08 -9.42
N ALA A 254 -23.46 14.27 -9.88
CA ALA A 254 -22.10 14.80 -9.81
C ALA A 254 -21.51 14.76 -8.37
N ALA A 255 -22.34 14.97 -7.35
CA ALA A 255 -21.92 14.87 -5.95
C ALA A 255 -21.49 13.44 -5.56
N ALA A 256 -22.15 12.40 -6.09
CA ALA A 256 -21.80 11.01 -5.80
C ALA A 256 -20.45 10.64 -6.43
N GLN A 257 -20.21 11.08 -7.67
CA GLN A 257 -18.93 10.87 -8.38
C GLN A 257 -17.78 11.58 -7.67
N LEU A 258 -17.99 12.83 -7.23
CA LEU A 258 -17.01 13.58 -6.44
C LEU A 258 -16.63 12.84 -5.15
N ILE A 259 -17.61 12.36 -4.39
CA ILE A 259 -17.36 11.62 -3.15
C ILE A 259 -16.53 10.36 -3.44
N ALA A 260 -16.89 9.57 -4.45
CA ALA A 260 -16.15 8.37 -4.81
C ALA A 260 -14.71 8.69 -5.25
N ALA A 261 -14.50 9.74 -6.03
CA ALA A 261 -13.18 10.16 -6.47
C ALA A 261 -12.29 10.58 -5.28
N ILE A 262 -12.83 11.35 -4.33
CA ILE A 262 -12.11 11.74 -3.11
C ILE A 262 -11.69 10.50 -2.32
N PHE A 263 -12.61 9.57 -2.06
CA PHE A 263 -12.31 8.39 -1.27
C PHE A 263 -11.39 7.38 -1.98
N SER A 264 -11.44 7.32 -3.32
CA SER A 264 -10.47 6.56 -4.10
C SER A 264 -9.05 7.14 -3.96
N SER A 265 -8.89 8.46 -4.10
CA SER A 265 -7.61 9.14 -3.85
C SER A 265 -7.08 8.92 -2.43
N ILE A 266 -7.97 8.95 -1.44
CA ILE A 266 -7.62 8.64 -0.04
C ILE A 266 -7.13 7.21 0.05
N ASN A 267 -7.91 6.24 -0.43
CA ASN A 267 -7.56 4.82 -0.36
C ASN A 267 -6.20 4.54 -1.00
N TYR A 268 -5.93 5.09 -2.19
CA TYR A 268 -4.65 4.98 -2.87
C TYR A 268 -3.47 5.46 -2.01
N ALA A 269 -3.57 6.67 -1.42
CA ALA A 269 -2.51 7.19 -0.57
C ALA A 269 -2.34 6.39 0.73
N MET A 270 -3.43 5.87 1.28
CA MET A 270 -3.40 5.05 2.50
C MET A 270 -2.65 3.73 2.31
N VAL A 271 -2.63 3.13 1.11
CA VAL A 271 -1.82 1.94 0.78
C VAL A 271 -0.34 2.20 1.16
N GLY A 272 0.22 3.29 0.66
CA GLY A 272 1.62 3.66 0.89
C GLY A 272 1.89 4.11 2.32
N ILE A 273 1.00 4.94 2.89
CA ILE A 273 1.18 5.45 4.26
C ILE A 273 1.13 4.31 5.28
N ALA A 274 0.11 3.44 5.21
CA ALA A 274 0.00 2.29 6.10
C ALA A 274 1.22 1.38 5.99
N PHE A 275 1.67 1.11 4.76
CA PHE A 275 2.88 0.34 4.51
C PHE A 275 4.12 0.94 5.21
N ASN A 276 4.38 2.23 5.02
CA ASN A 276 5.51 2.94 5.65
C ASN A 276 5.41 2.92 7.18
N LEU A 277 4.23 3.12 7.75
CA LEU A 277 4.02 3.10 9.20
C LEU A 277 4.38 1.73 9.81
N ILE A 278 3.97 0.63 9.18
CA ILE A 278 4.30 -0.72 9.66
C ILE A 278 5.83 -0.99 9.54
N LEU A 279 6.51 -0.42 8.54
CA LEU A 279 7.97 -0.52 8.41
C LEU A 279 8.72 0.26 9.48
N ILE A 280 8.38 1.54 9.64
CA ILE A 280 8.97 2.43 10.66
C ILE A 280 8.82 1.79 12.05
N ARG A 281 7.65 1.21 12.34
CA ARG A 281 7.39 0.61 13.64
C ARG A 281 8.28 -0.60 13.91
N VAL A 282 8.43 -1.49 12.94
CA VAL A 282 9.30 -2.67 13.10
C VAL A 282 10.77 -2.27 13.23
N ALA A 283 11.21 -1.26 12.48
CA ALA A 283 12.57 -0.71 12.62
C ALA A 283 12.80 -0.11 14.02
N SER A 284 11.88 0.72 14.51
CA SER A 284 11.95 1.32 15.86
C SER A 284 11.92 0.27 16.98
N GLN A 285 11.14 -0.81 16.82
CA GLN A 285 11.11 -1.91 17.78
C GLN A 285 12.44 -2.68 17.82
N ARG A 286 13.09 -2.84 16.66
CA ARG A 286 14.41 -3.46 16.59
C ARG A 286 15.45 -2.61 17.32
N ALA A 287 15.49 -1.30 17.05
CA ALA A 287 16.39 -0.36 17.72
C ALA A 287 16.28 -0.38 19.25
N SER A 288 15.04 -0.38 19.76
CA SER A 288 14.81 -0.49 21.22
C SER A 288 15.21 -1.85 21.81
N SER A 289 15.20 -2.92 21.01
CA SER A 289 15.64 -4.24 21.44
C SER A 289 17.18 -4.32 21.47
N ASP A 290 17.85 -3.76 20.46
CA ASP A 290 19.32 -3.68 20.39
C ASP A 290 19.89 -2.89 21.58
N SER A 291 19.31 -1.72 21.90
CA SER A 291 19.76 -0.92 23.05
C SER A 291 19.56 -1.62 24.40
N THR A 292 18.49 -2.42 24.54
CA THR A 292 18.25 -3.25 25.74
C THR A 292 19.30 -4.35 25.86
N ILE A 293 19.71 -4.97 24.76
CA ILE A 293 20.75 -6.02 24.74
C ILE A 293 22.11 -5.42 25.11
N ASP A 294 22.45 -4.26 24.56
CA ASP A 294 23.73 -3.60 24.88
C ASP A 294 23.78 -3.14 26.33
N SER A 295 22.67 -2.62 26.87
CA SER A 295 22.55 -2.33 28.31
C SER A 295 22.71 -3.57 29.18
N ALA A 296 22.23 -4.73 28.73
CA ALA A 296 22.32 -6.00 29.46
C ALA A 296 23.75 -6.60 29.45
N LYS A 297 24.58 -6.29 28.45
CA LYS A 297 26.00 -6.71 28.44
C LYS A 297 26.80 -6.06 29.58
N THR A 298 26.39 -4.88 30.03
CA THR A 298 27.03 -4.12 31.11
C THR A 298 26.71 -4.68 32.52
N ILE A 299 25.80 -5.65 32.63
CA ILE A 299 25.35 -6.28 33.90
C ILE A 299 26.22 -7.53 34.21
N PRO A 300 26.56 -7.83 35.49
CA PRO A 300 27.32 -9.01 35.89
C PRO A 300 26.74 -10.34 35.37
N GLU A 301 27.63 -11.29 35.05
CA GLU A 301 27.36 -12.52 34.27
C GLU A 301 26.15 -13.35 34.74
N MET A 302 25.88 -13.37 36.04
CA MET A 302 24.82 -14.21 36.62
C MET A 302 23.40 -13.77 36.17
N TYR A 303 23.19 -12.49 35.88
CA TYR A 303 21.92 -11.97 35.32
C TYR A 303 21.90 -11.90 33.79
N ARG A 304 23.07 -12.07 33.15
CA ARG A 304 23.24 -11.93 31.72
C ARG A 304 22.49 -13.02 30.95
N TYR A 305 22.54 -14.28 31.41
CA TYR A 305 21.97 -15.42 30.69
C TYR A 305 20.43 -15.40 30.56
N GLU A 306 19.69 -15.05 31.62
CA GLU A 306 18.22 -14.98 31.57
C GLU A 306 17.70 -13.81 30.72
N VAL A 307 18.40 -12.67 30.74
CA VAL A 307 18.04 -11.51 29.91
C VAL A 307 18.38 -11.80 28.44
N PHE A 308 19.51 -12.46 28.18
CA PHE A 308 19.96 -12.79 26.83
C PHE A 308 19.05 -13.82 26.15
N ASP A 309 18.68 -14.94 26.79
CA ASP A 309 17.84 -15.96 26.15
C ASP A 309 16.40 -15.48 25.88
N ARG A 310 15.85 -14.70 26.81
CA ARG A 310 14.52 -14.07 26.70
C ARG A 310 14.44 -13.05 25.57
N ASN A 311 15.44 -12.17 25.49
CA ASN A 311 15.50 -11.18 24.41
C ASN A 311 15.91 -11.83 23.09
N ARG A 312 16.69 -12.92 23.09
CA ARG A 312 17.14 -13.62 21.88
C ARG A 312 16.00 -14.21 21.06
N LYS A 313 14.96 -14.78 21.67
CA LYS A 313 13.78 -15.31 20.93
C LYS A 313 12.98 -14.19 20.26
N LEU A 314 12.72 -13.09 20.96
CA LEU A 314 12.02 -11.93 20.41
C LEU A 314 12.88 -11.20 19.37
N PHE A 315 14.17 -11.06 19.67
CA PHE A 315 15.19 -10.51 18.78
C PHE A 315 15.28 -11.35 17.52
N LEU A 316 15.35 -12.68 17.58
CA LEU A 316 15.33 -13.55 16.40
C LEU A 316 14.09 -13.32 15.53
N VAL A 317 12.90 -13.18 16.11
CA VAL A 317 11.67 -12.85 15.35
C VAL A 317 11.77 -11.46 14.71
N LEU A 318 12.33 -10.48 15.40
CA LEU A 318 12.50 -9.09 14.92
C LEU A 318 13.69 -8.91 13.94
N LEU A 319 14.75 -9.72 14.09
CA LEU A 319 15.92 -9.81 13.20
C LEU A 319 15.50 -10.48 11.91
N VAL A 320 14.75 -11.57 11.97
CA VAL A 320 14.13 -12.20 10.79
C VAL A 320 13.21 -11.19 10.10
N LEU A 321 12.46 -10.38 10.85
CA LEU A 321 11.67 -9.27 10.31
C LEU A 321 12.46 -8.10 9.69
N GLY A 322 13.74 -7.88 10.03
CA GLY A 322 14.51 -6.67 9.67
C GLY A 322 15.86 -6.93 8.98
N ALA A 323 16.31 -8.17 8.93
CA ALA A 323 17.52 -8.62 8.29
C ALA A 323 17.24 -10.00 7.72
N GLU A 324 16.57 -10.05 6.57
CA GLU A 324 16.76 -11.20 5.71
C GLU A 324 17.62 -10.81 4.52
N ASN A 325 18.65 -11.65 4.37
CA ASN A 325 19.75 -11.66 3.41
C ASN A 325 19.26 -11.58 1.97
#